data_AF-A0A096ZSN5-F1
#
_entry.id   AF-A0A096ZSN5-F1
#
_cell.length_a   1.000
_cell.length_b   1.000
_cell.length_c   1.000
_cell.angle_alpha   90.00
_cell.angle_beta   90.00
_cell.angle_gamma   90.00
#
_symmetry.space_group_name_H-M   'P 1'
#
loop_
_entity.id
_entity.type
_entity.pdbx_description
1 polymer ?
#
loop_
_entity_poly.entity_id
_entity_poly.type
_entity_poly.pdbx_seq_one_letter_code
_entity_poly.pdbx_strand_id
1 'polypeptide(L)'
;ILTFAVVGTLWNAFFMGVVLYGVCRLEGGRLASVNLLSCLLFGSIVSAVDPVAVLAVFEEIHINELLHILVFGESLLNDAVTVVLYHLFEEFAHVGEVSAVDVFLGVVCFFVVSLGGIMVGGVYGVLAAFTSRFTSHTRVIEPLFVFLYSYMAYLSAEV
;
A
#
# COMPACT_ATOMS: atom_id res chain seq x y z
N ILE A 1 -6.31 -13.72 -0.57
CA ILE A 1 -6.15 -12.25 -0.41
C ILE A 1 -4.73 -11.90 0.03
N LEU A 2 -4.32 -12.15 1.29
CA LEU A 2 -2.99 -11.76 1.80
C LEU A 2 -1.80 -12.18 0.93
N THR A 3 -1.77 -13.43 0.45
CA THR A 3 -0.68 -13.90 -0.41
C THR A 3 -0.60 -13.10 -1.72
N PHE A 4 -1.74 -12.82 -2.36
CA PHE A 4 -1.77 -12.02 -3.59
C PHE A 4 -1.40 -10.56 -3.32
N ALA A 5 -2.00 -9.95 -2.30
CA ALA A 5 -1.77 -8.54 -1.98
C ALA A 5 -0.36 -8.22 -1.47
N VAL A 6 0.32 -9.14 -0.78
CA VAL A 6 1.67 -8.89 -0.28
C VAL A 6 2.71 -9.42 -1.25
N VAL A 7 2.67 -10.72 -1.54
CA VAL A 7 3.71 -11.36 -2.36
C VAL A 7 3.56 -10.96 -3.83
N GLY A 8 2.34 -10.88 -4.34
CA GLY A 8 2.07 -10.46 -5.71
C GLY A 8 2.51 -9.02 -5.97
N THR A 9 2.18 -8.10 -5.06
CA THR A 9 2.60 -6.69 -5.12
C THR A 9 4.10 -6.53 -5.03
N LEU A 10 4.76 -7.20 -4.07
CA LEU A 10 6.22 -7.15 -3.96
C LEU A 10 6.86 -7.64 -5.27
N TRP A 11 6.42 -8.81 -5.76
CA TRP A 11 6.92 -9.35 -7.02
C TRP A 11 6.71 -8.37 -8.17
N ASN A 12 5.52 -7.79 -8.31
CA ASN A 12 5.19 -6.87 -9.38
C ASN A 12 6.03 -5.58 -9.31
N ALA A 13 6.18 -4.98 -8.13
CA ALA A 13 6.99 -3.77 -7.93
C ALA A 13 8.47 -4.01 -8.30
N PHE A 14 9.06 -5.10 -7.81
CA PHE A 14 10.45 -5.46 -8.13
C PHE A 14 10.61 -5.82 -9.62
N PHE A 15 9.68 -6.60 -10.17
CA PHE A 15 9.73 -7.01 -11.58
C PHE A 15 9.66 -5.80 -12.50
N MET A 16 8.68 -4.90 -12.30
CA MET A 16 8.54 -3.68 -13.09
C MET A 16 9.76 -2.77 -12.97
N GLY A 17 10.28 -2.58 -11.75
CA GLY A 17 11.45 -1.73 -11.54
C GLY A 17 12.74 -2.29 -12.17
N VAL A 18 12.98 -3.60 -12.06
CA VAL A 18 14.16 -4.26 -12.67
C VAL A 18 14.05 -4.30 -14.19
N VAL A 19 12.87 -4.60 -14.74
CA VAL A 19 12.64 -4.58 -16.19
C VAL A 19 12.86 -3.18 -16.74
N LEU A 20 12.30 -2.15 -16.11
CA LEU A 20 12.49 -0.76 -16.51
C LEU A 20 13.98 -0.37 -16.48
N TYR A 21 14.69 -0.72 -15.41
CA TYR A 21 16.13 -0.48 -15.30
C TYR A 21 16.91 -1.20 -16.42
N GLY A 22 16.56 -2.44 -16.75
CA GLY A 22 17.15 -3.21 -17.84
C GLY A 22 16.96 -2.51 -19.19
N VAL A 23 15.75 -2.03 -19.48
CA VAL A 23 15.45 -1.27 -20.71
C VAL A 23 16.28 0.02 -20.78
N CYS A 24 16.33 0.80 -19.68
CA CYS A 24 17.13 2.02 -19.62
C CYS A 24 18.63 1.77 -19.86
N ARG A 25 19.15 0.60 -19.45
CA ARG A 25 20.54 0.19 -19.69
C ARG A 25 20.79 -0.22 -21.14
N LEU A 26 19.82 -0.85 -21.80
CA LEU A 26 19.95 -1.34 -23.18
C LEU A 26 19.86 -0.22 -24.22
N GLU A 27 19.04 0.81 -24.01
CA GLU A 27 18.91 1.92 -24.96
C GLU A 27 20.18 2.79 -25.08
N GLY A 28 21.09 2.74 -24.10
CA GLY A 28 22.43 3.31 -24.22
C GLY A 28 22.43 4.81 -24.59
N GLY A 29 21.94 5.66 -23.69
CA GLY A 29 21.88 7.11 -23.92
C GLY A 29 21.71 7.92 -22.63
N ARG A 30 20.96 9.03 -22.68
CA ARG A 30 20.62 9.86 -21.49
C ARG A 30 19.87 9.10 -20.40
N LEU A 31 19.22 7.98 -20.73
CA LEU A 31 18.51 7.13 -19.77
C LEU A 31 19.45 6.17 -19.01
N ALA A 32 20.69 5.99 -19.46
CA ALA A 32 21.63 5.08 -18.79
C ALA A 32 22.11 5.61 -17.42
N SER A 33 21.91 6.90 -17.14
CA SER A 33 22.23 7.51 -15.84
C SER A 33 21.10 7.35 -14.80
N VAL A 34 19.97 6.73 -15.15
CA VAL A 34 18.87 6.49 -14.21
C VAL A 34 19.30 5.42 -13.20
N ASN A 35 19.13 5.72 -11.92
CA ASN A 35 19.49 4.83 -10.84
C ASN A 35 18.45 3.71 -10.68
N LEU A 36 18.89 2.52 -10.24
CA LEU A 36 18.01 1.38 -9.97
C LEU A 36 16.92 1.74 -8.95
N LEU A 37 17.27 2.52 -7.92
CA LEU A 37 16.33 2.96 -6.89
C LEU A 37 15.18 3.79 -7.47
N SER A 38 15.45 4.68 -8.43
CA SER A 38 14.40 5.46 -9.09
C SER A 38 13.45 4.56 -9.91
N CYS A 39 13.97 3.51 -10.53
CA CYS A 39 13.14 2.52 -11.23
C CYS A 39 12.31 1.66 -10.26
N LEU A 40 12.86 1.28 -9.10
CA LEU A 40 12.15 0.53 -8.07
C LEU A 40 11.04 1.37 -7.41
N LEU A 41 11.31 2.65 -7.15
CA LEU A 41 10.32 3.61 -6.66
C LEU A 41 9.18 3.79 -7.69
N PHE A 42 9.51 3.88 -8.98
CA PHE A 42 8.48 3.86 -10.02
C PHE A 42 7.69 2.55 -10.01
N GLY A 43 8.37 1.41 -9.84
CA GLY A 43 7.76 0.09 -9.72
C GLY A 43 6.77 -0.01 -8.55
N SER A 44 7.08 0.57 -7.39
CA SER A 44 6.16 0.57 -6.25
C SER A 44 4.90 1.40 -6.52
N ILE A 45 5.02 2.56 -7.17
CA ILE A 45 3.86 3.40 -7.54
C ILE A 45 2.93 2.66 -8.50
N VAL A 46 3.49 2.05 -9.54
CA VAL A 46 2.70 1.38 -10.60
C VAL A 46 2.13 0.03 -10.14
N SER A 47 2.63 -0.52 -9.02
CA SER A 47 2.14 -1.78 -8.51
C SER A 47 0.79 -1.69 -7.79
N ALA A 48 0.33 -0.49 -7.45
CA ALA A 48 -1.01 -0.27 -6.91
C ALA A 48 -2.03 -0.50 -8.03
N VAL A 49 -2.99 -1.40 -7.82
CA VAL A 49 -3.99 -1.81 -8.82
C VAL A 49 -5.37 -1.45 -8.30
N ASP A 50 -6.03 -0.52 -8.98
CA ASP A 50 -7.42 -0.14 -8.72
C ASP A 50 -8.39 -0.99 -9.56
N PRO A 51 -9.26 -1.80 -8.94
CA PRO A 51 -10.16 -2.70 -9.64
C PRO A 51 -11.53 -2.07 -9.90
N VAL A 52 -11.78 -0.79 -9.60
CA VAL A 52 -13.12 -0.16 -9.65
C VAL A 52 -13.83 -0.39 -10.99
N ALA A 53 -13.13 -0.22 -12.12
CA ALA A 53 -13.72 -0.45 -13.45
C ALA A 53 -14.07 -1.93 -13.69
N VAL A 54 -13.25 -2.85 -13.18
CA VAL A 54 -13.46 -4.30 -13.31
C VAL A 54 -14.61 -4.76 -12.41
N LEU A 55 -14.67 -4.25 -11.19
CA LEU A 55 -15.74 -4.55 -10.23
C LEU A 55 -17.11 -4.09 -10.73
N ALA A 56 -17.19 -2.92 -11.37
CA ALA A 56 -18.45 -2.42 -11.96
C ALA A 56 -18.99 -3.37 -13.05
N VAL A 57 -18.12 -3.89 -13.91
CA VAL A 57 -18.51 -4.86 -14.95
C VAL A 57 -18.89 -6.20 -14.32
N PHE A 58 -18.17 -6.64 -13.29
CA PHE A 58 -18.46 -7.89 -12.57
C PHE A 58 -19.83 -7.92 -11.90
N GLU A 59 -20.29 -6.77 -11.39
CA GLU A 59 -21.61 -6.61 -10.82
C GLU A 59 -22.72 -6.72 -11.90
N GLU A 60 -22.49 -6.12 -13.07
CA GLU A 60 -23.42 -6.15 -14.22
C GLU A 60 -23.59 -7.56 -14.80
N ILE A 61 -22.52 -8.35 -14.86
CA ILE A 61 -22.56 -9.74 -15.37
C ILE A 61 -22.93 -10.78 -14.30
N HIS A 62 -23.27 -10.35 -13.07
CA HIS A 62 -23.59 -11.21 -11.93
C HIS A 62 -22.54 -12.29 -11.66
N ILE A 63 -21.27 -11.87 -11.58
CA ILE A 63 -20.18 -12.80 -11.29
C ILE A 63 -20.26 -13.32 -9.84
N ASN A 64 -19.50 -14.37 -9.54
CA ASN A 64 -19.40 -14.93 -8.21
C ASN A 64 -18.96 -13.87 -7.17
N GLU A 65 -19.76 -13.66 -6.12
CA GLU A 65 -19.46 -12.73 -5.03
C GLU A 65 -18.09 -12.99 -4.36
N LEU A 66 -17.65 -14.24 -4.32
CA LEU A 66 -16.34 -14.60 -3.78
C LEU A 66 -15.21 -13.96 -4.61
N LEU A 67 -15.35 -13.91 -5.93
CA LEU A 67 -14.38 -13.28 -6.81
C LEU A 67 -14.34 -11.77 -6.60
N HIS A 68 -15.51 -11.14 -6.41
CA HIS A 68 -15.62 -9.73 -6.06
C HIS A 68 -14.86 -9.45 -4.75
N ILE A 69 -15.16 -10.19 -3.68
CA ILE A 69 -14.53 -10.01 -2.36
C ILE A 69 -13.01 -10.22 -2.44
N LEU A 70 -12.55 -11.21 -3.22
CA LEU A 70 -11.13 -11.48 -3.41
C LEU A 70 -10.40 -10.29 -4.07
N VAL A 71 -10.92 -9.80 -5.19
CA VAL A 71 -10.28 -8.71 -5.97
C VAL A 71 -10.32 -7.40 -5.18
N PHE A 72 -11.46 -7.07 -4.56
CA PHE A 72 -11.59 -5.89 -3.73
C PHE A 72 -10.62 -5.90 -2.54
N GLY A 73 -10.57 -7.04 -1.82
CA GLY A 73 -9.66 -7.18 -0.68
C GLY A 73 -8.18 -7.18 -1.07
N GLU A 74 -7.85 -7.70 -2.26
CA GLU A 74 -6.48 -7.65 -2.79
C GLU A 74 -6.04 -6.21 -3.02
N SER A 75 -6.84 -5.42 -3.75
CA SER A 75 -6.51 -4.03 -4.05
C SER A 75 -6.41 -3.15 -2.82
N LEU A 76 -7.31 -3.32 -1.83
CA LEU A 76 -7.23 -2.57 -0.57
C LEU A 76 -5.91 -2.80 0.18
N LEU A 77 -5.44 -4.04 0.24
CA LEU A 77 -4.19 -4.38 0.93
C LEU A 77 -2.95 -4.04 0.09
N ASN A 78 -3.06 -4.17 -1.24
CA ASN A 78 -2.02 -3.77 -2.18
C ASN A 78 -1.67 -2.28 -2.05
N ASP A 79 -2.67 -1.40 -1.96
CA ASP A 79 -2.44 0.04 -1.78
C ASP A 79 -1.59 0.32 -0.52
N ALA A 80 -1.90 -0.34 0.60
CA ALA A 80 -1.08 -0.20 1.82
C ALA A 80 0.37 -0.68 1.61
N VAL A 81 0.57 -1.83 0.96
CA VAL A 81 1.92 -2.38 0.70
C VAL A 81 2.74 -1.47 -0.20
N THR A 82 2.12 -0.89 -1.23
CA THR A 82 2.79 0.00 -2.20
C THR A 82 3.22 1.33 -1.58
N VAL A 83 2.42 1.92 -0.69
CA VAL A 83 2.81 3.13 0.06
C VAL A 83 4.03 2.86 0.95
N VAL A 84 4.06 1.72 1.65
CA VAL A 84 5.23 1.35 2.47
C VAL A 84 6.47 1.14 1.60
N LEU A 85 6.34 0.46 0.45
CA LEU A 85 7.44 0.29 -0.51
C LEU A 85 7.93 1.62 -1.09
N TYR A 86 7.01 2.54 -1.39
CA TYR A 86 7.33 3.87 -1.90
C TYR A 86 8.23 4.63 -0.93
N HIS A 87 7.82 4.76 0.33
CA HIS A 87 8.61 5.48 1.34
C HIS A 87 9.94 4.78 1.63
N LEU A 88 9.97 3.45 1.62
CA LEU A 88 11.21 2.69 1.75
C LEU A 88 12.22 3.05 0.65
N PHE A 89 11.79 3.04 -0.61
CA PHE A 89 12.67 3.31 -1.74
C PHE A 89 13.01 4.80 -1.86
N GLU A 90 12.10 5.69 -1.50
CA GLU A 90 12.35 7.13 -1.39
C GLU A 90 13.47 7.42 -0.40
N GLU A 91 13.42 6.81 0.78
CA GLU A 91 14.45 7.00 1.81
C GLU A 91 15.80 6.43 1.38
N PHE A 92 15.82 5.26 0.74
CA PHE A 92 17.04 4.70 0.15
C PHE A 92 17.61 5.57 -0.98
N ALA A 93 16.75 6.22 -1.78
CA ALA A 93 17.18 7.14 -2.81
C ALA A 93 17.82 8.41 -2.23
N HIS A 94 17.39 8.86 -1.06
CA HIS A 94 17.98 9.98 -0.34
C HIS A 94 19.36 9.67 0.25
N VAL A 95 19.56 8.47 0.79
CA VAL A 95 20.85 8.04 1.37
C VAL A 95 21.92 7.77 0.30
N GLY A 96 21.51 7.29 -0.88
CA GLY A 96 22.36 7.15 -2.06
C GLY A 96 23.23 5.89 -2.10
N GLU A 97 23.94 5.56 -1.02
CA GLU A 97 24.68 4.29 -0.88
C GLU A 97 23.90 3.31 -0.02
N VAL A 98 23.49 2.17 -0.62
CA VAL A 98 22.73 1.11 0.06
C VAL A 98 23.66 -0.08 0.28
N SER A 99 23.96 -0.37 1.55
CA SER A 99 24.68 -1.56 1.98
C SER A 99 23.75 -2.77 2.14
N ALA A 100 24.30 -3.97 2.18
CA ALA A 100 23.54 -5.19 2.48
C ALA A 100 22.84 -5.12 3.86
N VAL A 101 23.42 -4.37 4.80
CA VAL A 101 22.81 -4.10 6.11
C VAL A 101 21.56 -3.24 5.98
N ASP A 102 21.58 -2.24 5.11
CA ASP A 102 20.45 -1.33 4.88
C ASP A 102 19.28 -2.07 4.21
N VAL A 103 19.58 -2.99 3.29
CA VAL A 103 18.55 -3.87 2.70
C VAL A 103 17.88 -4.73 3.77
N PHE A 104 18.66 -5.33 4.67
CA PHE A 104 18.11 -6.11 5.77
C PHE A 104 17.26 -5.24 6.72
N LEU A 105 17.77 -4.06 7.07
CA LEU A 105 17.03 -3.09 7.88
C LEU A 105 15.73 -2.68 7.18
N GLY A 106 15.74 -2.49 5.86
CA GLY A 106 14.56 -2.15 5.08
C GLY A 106 13.47 -3.22 5.14
N VAL A 107 13.85 -4.50 5.07
CA VAL A 107 12.91 -5.61 5.27
C VAL A 107 12.31 -5.58 6.67
N VAL A 108 13.13 -5.34 7.70
CA VAL A 108 12.64 -5.20 9.08
C VAL A 108 11.70 -4.00 9.21
N CYS A 109 12.06 -2.84 8.68
CA CYS A 109 11.24 -1.64 8.66
C CYS A 109 9.89 -1.88 7.97
N PHE A 110 9.87 -2.61 6.84
CA PHE A 110 8.63 -2.98 6.17
C PHE A 110 7.66 -3.71 7.11
N PHE A 111 8.14 -4.70 7.86
CA PHE A 111 7.32 -5.40 8.85
C PHE A 111 6.93 -4.48 10.02
N VAL A 112 7.86 -3.70 10.57
CA VAL A 112 7.57 -2.78 11.68
C VAL A 112 6.49 -1.76 11.31
N VAL A 113 6.59 -1.12 10.15
CA VAL A 113 5.61 -0.15 9.65
C VAL A 113 4.27 -0.85 9.37
N SER A 114 4.28 -2.02 8.72
CA SER A 114 3.06 -2.77 8.43
C SER A 114 2.31 -3.19 9.70
N LEU A 115 3.02 -3.77 10.68
CA LEU A 115 2.44 -4.17 11.97
C LEU A 115 2.02 -2.95 12.80
N GLY A 116 2.82 -1.88 12.81
CA GLY A 116 2.50 -0.62 13.47
C GLY A 116 1.21 0.00 12.94
N GLY A 117 1.05 0.07 11.62
CA GLY A 117 -0.17 0.55 10.97
C GLY A 117 -1.40 -0.28 11.33
N ILE A 118 -1.28 -1.61 11.35
CA ILE A 118 -2.36 -2.51 11.80
C ILE A 118 -2.73 -2.25 13.26
N MET A 119 -1.74 -2.06 14.14
CA MET A 119 -1.96 -1.78 15.56
C MET A 119 -2.67 -0.43 15.77
N VAL A 120 -2.17 0.64 15.16
CA VAL A 120 -2.76 1.99 15.26
C VAL A 120 -4.18 1.98 14.70
N GLY A 121 -4.38 1.44 13.50
CA GLY A 121 -5.71 1.29 12.91
C GLY A 121 -6.66 0.48 13.78
N GLY A 122 -6.17 -0.60 14.40
CA GLY A 122 -6.93 -1.41 15.35
C GLY A 122 -7.37 -0.64 16.60
N VAL A 123 -6.48 0.15 17.20
CA VAL A 123 -6.79 0.98 18.37
C VAL A 123 -7.89 1.99 18.04
N TYR A 124 -7.73 2.76 16.97
CA TYR A 124 -8.72 3.76 16.56
C TYR A 124 -10.03 3.13 16.07
N GLY A 125 -9.98 1.96 15.42
CA GLY A 125 -11.17 1.19 15.06
C GLY A 125 -11.97 0.73 16.27
N VAL A 126 -11.30 0.25 17.33
CA VAL A 126 -11.96 -0.11 18.60
C VAL A 126 -12.54 1.11 19.29
N LEU A 127 -11.83 2.24 19.30
CA LEU A 127 -12.35 3.51 19.85
C LEU A 127 -13.58 3.98 19.09
N ALA A 128 -13.57 3.93 17.75
CA ALA A 128 -14.71 4.29 16.92
C ALA A 128 -15.93 3.38 17.19
N ALA A 129 -15.71 2.06 17.26
CA ALA A 129 -16.76 1.09 17.57
C ALA A 129 -17.35 1.30 18.98
N PHE A 130 -16.49 1.61 19.95
CA PHE A 130 -16.91 1.92 21.32
C PHE A 130 -17.74 3.21 21.36
N THR A 131 -17.28 4.30 20.75
CA THR A 131 -18.00 5.58 20.73
C THR A 131 -19.34 5.50 19.98
N SER A 132 -19.42 4.76 18.88
CA SER A 132 -20.69 4.51 18.17
C SER A 132 -21.72 3.83 19.07
N ARG A 133 -21.30 2.90 19.94
CA ARG A 133 -22.20 2.25 20.90
C ARG A 133 -22.88 3.23 21.87
N PHE A 134 -22.23 4.33 22.25
CA PHE A 134 -22.81 5.35 23.14
C PHE A 134 -23.59 6.45 22.42
N THR A 135 -23.40 6.59 21.10
CA THR A 135 -23.98 7.68 20.28
C THR A 135 -25.27 7.24 19.56
N SER A 136 -25.82 6.08 19.93
CA SER A 136 -26.96 5.44 19.26
C SER A 136 -28.24 6.28 19.20
N HIS A 137 -28.37 7.30 20.07
CA HIS A 137 -29.53 8.18 20.12
C HIS A 137 -29.52 9.29 19.06
N THR A 138 -28.36 9.57 18.43
CA THR A 138 -28.17 10.61 17.42
C THR A 138 -27.41 10.07 16.22
N ARG A 139 -28.09 9.23 15.41
CA ARG A 139 -27.51 8.56 14.23
C ARG A 139 -26.93 9.49 13.17
N VAL A 140 -27.35 10.76 13.14
CA VAL A 140 -26.85 11.76 12.18
C VAL A 140 -25.36 12.07 12.41
N ILE A 141 -24.84 11.85 13.61
CA ILE A 141 -23.46 12.21 13.99
C ILE A 141 -22.49 11.01 13.86
N GLU A 142 -22.99 9.78 13.73
CA GLU A 142 -22.15 8.58 13.67
C GLU A 142 -21.12 8.59 12.52
N PRO A 143 -21.46 8.97 11.27
CA PRO A 143 -20.48 9.04 10.19
C PRO A 143 -19.34 10.02 10.49
N LEU A 144 -19.65 11.13 11.18
CA LEU A 144 -18.66 12.15 11.53
C LEU A 144 -17.61 11.58 12.49
N PHE A 145 -18.01 10.75 13.45
CA PHE A 145 -17.06 10.07 14.34
C PHE A 145 -16.21 9.03 13.60
N VAL A 146 -16.79 8.29 12.66
CA VAL A 146 -16.02 7.34 11.83
C VAL A 146 -14.95 8.08 11.03
N PHE A 147 -15.31 9.18 10.35
CA PHE A 147 -14.33 10.00 9.63
C PHE A 147 -13.27 10.59 10.57
N LEU A 148 -13.69 11.10 11.73
CA LEU A 148 -12.78 11.69 12.72
C LEU A 148 -11.75 10.67 13.21
N TYR A 149 -12.17 9.48 13.63
CA TYR A 149 -11.26 8.46 14.14
C TYR A 149 -10.35 7.89 13.05
N SER A 150 -10.86 7.68 11.83
CA SER A 150 -10.03 7.28 10.69
C SER A 150 -8.96 8.32 10.37
N TYR A 151 -9.31 9.61 10.41
CA TYR A 151 -8.34 10.69 10.18
C TYR A 151 -7.34 10.85 11.33
N MET A 152 -7.78 10.65 12.58
CA MET A 152 -6.88 10.63 13.73
C MET A 152 -5.90 9.46 13.68
N ALA A 153 -6.33 8.28 13.23
CA ALA A 153 -5.44 7.15 13.01
C ALA A 153 -4.34 7.50 12.00
N TYR A 154 -4.72 8.12 10.88
CA TYR A 154 -3.79 8.61 9.88
C TYR A 154 -2.79 9.63 10.46
N LEU A 155 -3.27 10.70 11.09
CA LEU A 155 -2.41 11.73 11.69
C LEU A 155 -1.46 11.17 12.76
N SER A 156 -1.92 10.20 13.56
CA SER A 156 -1.08 9.59 14.60
C SER A 156 0.01 8.68 14.06
N ALA A 157 -0.17 8.13 12.86
CA ALA A 157 0.78 7.22 12.22
C ALA A 157 1.76 7.96 11.30
N GLU A 158 1.35 9.13 10.79
CA GLU A 158 2.17 10.00 9.93
C GLU A 158 3.22 10.81 10.71
N VAL A 159 2.97 11.07 12.01
CA VAL A 159 3.84 11.86 12.91
C VAL A 159 4.81 10.98 13.68
#